data_AF-A0A6S7KZK9-F1
#
_entry.id   AF-A0A6S7KZK9-F1
#
_cell.length_a   1.000
_cell.length_b   1.000
_cell.length_c   1.000
_cell.angle_alpha   90.00
_cell.angle_beta   90.00
_cell.angle_gamma   90.00
#
_symmetry.space_group_name_H-M   'P 1'
#
loop_
_entity.id
_entity.type
_entity.pdbx_description
1 polymer ?
#
loop_
_entity_poly.entity_id
_entity_poly.type
_entity_poly.pdbx_seq_one_letter_code
_entity_poly.pdbx_strand_id
1 'polypeptide(L)'
;VSFSNVRYLILDEADRMLDMGFENDMRKIVTQFGMPEKTQRQTLMFSATFPDQIQKLAREFLNDYLFLAVGSVGGSNLDIKQEVMDVEGNQKRSVLMEILGQS
;
A
#
# COMPACT_ATOMS: atom_id res chain seq x y z
N VAL A 1 8.41 3.32 -24.63
CA VAL A 1 9.07 3.91 -23.44
C VAL A 1 10.01 2.85 -22.86
N SER A 2 11.20 3.21 -22.35
CA SER A 2 12.17 2.28 -21.78
C SER A 2 12.65 2.78 -20.41
N PHE A 3 12.87 1.84 -19.48
CA PHE A 3 13.36 2.05 -18.12
C PHE A 3 14.76 1.47 -17.90
N SER A 4 15.51 1.18 -18.97
CA SER A 4 16.84 0.55 -18.92
C SER A 4 17.90 1.31 -18.12
N ASN A 5 17.69 2.59 -17.82
CA ASN A 5 18.61 3.42 -17.03
C ASN A 5 18.11 3.67 -15.59
N VAL A 6 17.00 3.05 -15.18
CA VAL A 6 16.46 3.20 -13.82
C VAL A 6 17.39 2.50 -12.84
N ARG A 7 17.98 3.28 -11.93
CA ARG A 7 18.83 2.77 -10.84
C ARG A 7 18.09 2.64 -9.51
N TYR A 8 16.96 3.34 -9.37
CA TYR A 8 16.17 3.41 -8.14
C TYR A 8 14.70 3.21 -8.47
N LEU A 9 14.08 2.22 -7.82
CA LEU A 9 12.65 1.99 -7.85
C LEU A 9 12.09 2.17 -6.43
N ILE A 10 11.06 2.99 -6.29
CA ILE A 10 10.38 3.22 -5.01
C ILE A 10 8.91 2.81 -5.19
N LEU A 11 8.44 1.94 -4.31
CA LEU A 11 7.05 1.53 -4.21
C LEU A 11 6.51 2.05 -2.88
N ASP A 12 5.66 3.05 -2.94
CA ASP A 12 5.04 3.66 -1.76
C ASP A 12 3.59 3.18 -1.61
N GLU A 13 3.12 3.01 -0.38
CA GLU A 13 1.82 2.41 -0.05
C GLU A 13 1.53 1.11 -0.83
N ALA A 14 2.47 0.17 -0.80
CA ALA A 14 2.38 -1.04 -1.63
C ALA A 14 1.13 -1.90 -1.35
N ASP A 15 0.64 -1.90 -0.11
CA ASP A 15 -0.63 -2.52 0.27
C ASP A 15 -1.83 -1.85 -0.39
N ARG A 16 -1.89 -0.52 -0.41
CA ARG A 16 -2.94 0.21 -1.13
C ARG A 16 -2.92 -0.05 -2.63
N MET A 17 -1.73 -0.13 -3.23
CA MET A 17 -1.63 -0.48 -4.66
C MET A 17 -2.21 -1.88 -4.95
N LEU A 18 -2.05 -2.84 -4.03
CA LEU A 18 -2.70 -4.15 -4.15
C LEU A 18 -4.22 -4.07 -3.99
N ASP A 19 -4.70 -3.32 -3.00
CA ASP A 19 -6.14 -3.10 -2.77
C ASP A 19 -6.83 -2.49 -4.02
N MET A 20 -6.11 -1.63 -4.75
CA MET A 20 -6.56 -1.00 -5.99
C MET A 20 -6.45 -1.92 -7.22
N GLY A 21 -5.87 -3.11 -7.09
CA GLY A 21 -5.68 -4.07 -8.18
C GLY A 21 -4.50 -3.76 -9.10
N PHE A 22 -3.56 -2.90 -8.70
CA PHE A 22 -2.41 -2.51 -9.52
C PHE A 22 -1.28 -3.54 -9.59
N GLU A 23 -1.45 -4.73 -9.01
CA GLU A 23 -0.43 -5.78 -9.02
C GLU A 23 0.10 -6.06 -10.44
N ASN A 24 -0.81 -6.25 -11.39
CA ASN A 24 -0.43 -6.57 -12.77
C ASN A 24 0.33 -5.43 -13.43
N ASP A 25 -0.02 -4.18 -13.16
CA ASP A 25 0.62 -3.02 -13.78
C ASP A 25 1.99 -2.76 -13.16
N MET A 26 2.16 -2.96 -11.84
CA MET A 26 3.47 -2.96 -11.20
C MET A 26 4.40 -4.01 -11.83
N ARG A 27 3.91 -5.25 -12.02
CA ARG A 27 4.67 -6.32 -12.68
C ARG A 27 5.07 -5.95 -14.10
N LYS A 28 4.15 -5.37 -14.88
CA LYS A 28 4.46 -4.89 -16.24
C LYS A 28 5.55 -3.81 -16.21
N ILE A 29 5.47 -2.83 -15.31
CA ILE A 29 6.46 -1.76 -15.16
C ILE A 29 7.86 -2.34 -14.92
N VAL A 30 7.97 -3.32 -14.03
CA VAL A 30 9.24 -3.94 -13.65
C VAL A 30 9.80 -4.88 -14.72
N THR A 31 8.95 -5.53 -15.52
CA THR A 31 9.38 -6.61 -16.44
C THR A 31 9.35 -6.23 -17.93
N GLN A 32 8.42 -5.39 -18.37
CA GLN A 32 8.15 -5.18 -19.81
C GLN A 32 8.82 -3.94 -20.39
N PHE A 33 9.28 -3.01 -19.54
CA PHE A 33 9.90 -1.76 -19.99
C PHE A 33 11.44 -1.80 -19.95
N GLY A 34 12.04 -3.00 -19.83
CA GLY A 34 13.50 -3.17 -19.84
C GLY A 34 14.20 -2.61 -18.61
N MET A 35 13.52 -2.54 -17.46
CA MET A 35 14.11 -2.11 -16.20
C MET A 35 15.26 -3.07 -15.81
N PRO A 36 16.43 -2.58 -15.37
CA PRO A 36 17.56 -3.43 -14.95
C PRO A 36 17.14 -4.39 -13.86
N GLU A 37 17.62 -5.63 -13.85
CA GLU A 37 17.31 -6.63 -12.81
C GLU A 37 17.47 -6.07 -11.38
N LYS A 38 16.74 -6.63 -10.42
CA LYS A 38 16.76 -6.17 -9.02
C LYS A 38 18.13 -6.22 -8.34
N THR A 39 19.10 -6.95 -8.90
CA THR A 39 20.50 -6.97 -8.45
C THR A 39 21.33 -5.80 -8.98
N GLN A 40 20.84 -5.09 -10.00
CA GLN A 40 21.49 -3.97 -10.69
C GLN A 40 20.80 -2.62 -10.42
N ARG A 41 19.73 -2.63 -9.64
CA ARG A 41 18.99 -1.44 -9.17
C ARG A 41 18.73 -1.54 -7.68
N GLN A 42 18.61 -0.40 -7.01
CA GLN A 42 18.13 -0.35 -5.63
C GLN A 42 16.59 -0.23 -5.66
N THR A 43 15.91 -1.10 -4.94
CA THR A 43 14.46 -1.00 -4.75
C THR A 43 14.15 -0.70 -3.28
N LEU A 44 13.24 0.25 -3.04
CA LEU A 44 12.66 0.53 -1.72
C LEU A 44 11.16 0.26 -1.79
N MET A 45 10.61 -0.35 -0.75
CA MET A 45 9.18 -0.62 -0.64
C MET A 45 8.68 -0.19 0.73
N PHE A 46 7.65 0.64 0.74
CA PHE A 46 6.98 1.15 1.92
C PHE A 46 5.53 0.64 1.93
N SER A 47 5.07 0.18 3.09
CA SER A 47 3.75 -0.41 3.26
C SER A 47 3.34 -0.30 4.73
N ALA A 48 2.09 0.05 5.01
CA ALA A 48 1.58 0.15 6.38
C ALA A 48 1.27 -1.24 6.96
N THR A 49 0.85 -2.16 6.10
CA THR A 49 0.56 -3.56 6.41
C THR A 49 1.54 -4.49 5.71
N PHE A 50 1.64 -5.74 6.17
CA PHE A 50 2.56 -6.73 5.58
C PHE A 50 1.93 -8.13 5.41
N PRO A 51 0.76 -8.23 4.73
CA PRO A 51 0.13 -9.51 4.43
C PRO A 51 0.99 -10.36 3.47
N ASP A 52 0.65 -11.64 3.33
CA ASP A 52 1.39 -12.60 2.49
C ASP A 52 1.61 -12.13 1.05
N GLN A 53 0.66 -11.39 0.48
CA GLN A 53 0.79 -10.85 -0.87
C GLN A 53 1.89 -9.78 -0.97
N ILE A 54 2.00 -8.89 0.03
CA ILE A 54 3.09 -7.91 0.11
C ILE A 54 4.43 -8.60 0.36
N GLN A 55 4.46 -9.65 1.18
CA GLN A 55 5.67 -10.46 1.37
C GLN A 55 6.15 -11.10 0.06
N LYS A 56 5.22 -11.59 -0.77
CA LYS A 56 5.54 -12.14 -2.10
C LYS A 56 6.11 -11.07 -3.02
N LEU A 57 5.49 -9.88 -3.08
CA LEU A 57 6.01 -8.74 -3.85
C LEU A 57 7.40 -8.30 -3.36
N ALA A 58 7.62 -8.24 -2.05
CA ALA A 58 8.92 -7.91 -1.46
C ALA A 58 10.01 -8.85 -1.97
N ARG A 59 9.77 -10.17 -1.89
CA ARG A 59 10.72 -11.20 -2.36
C ARG A 59 10.97 -11.11 -3.86
N GLU A 60 9.97 -10.70 -4.63
CA GLU A 60 10.07 -10.60 -6.07
C GLU A 60 10.87 -9.36 -6.48
N PHE A 61 10.52 -8.18 -5.98
CA PHE A 61 11.05 -6.90 -6.46
C PHE A 61 12.30 -6.41 -5.73
N LEU A 62 12.54 -6.88 -4.51
CA LEU A 62 13.71 -6.53 -3.72
C LEU A 62 14.81 -7.60 -3.85
N ASN A 63 16.06 -7.17 -3.72
CA ASN A 63 17.24 -8.02 -3.68
C ASN A 63 17.83 -8.00 -2.26
N ASP A 64 17.98 -9.18 -1.64
CA ASP A 64 18.58 -9.38 -0.30
C ASP A 64 18.27 -8.24 0.68
N TYR A 65 16.98 -8.01 0.93
CA TYR A 65 16.51 -6.76 1.55
C TYR A 65 16.57 -6.80 3.08
N LEU A 66 16.82 -5.62 3.66
CA LEU A 66 16.60 -5.39 5.09
C LEU A 66 15.11 -5.13 5.34
N PHE A 67 14.50 -5.92 6.22
CA PHE A 67 13.15 -5.66 6.71
C PHE A 67 13.21 -4.72 7.93
N LEU A 68 12.63 -3.53 7.81
CA LEU A 68 12.51 -2.57 8.90
C LEU A 68 11.03 -2.35 9.21
N ALA A 69 10.65 -2.57 10.46
CA ALA A 69 9.32 -2.27 10.98
C ALA A 69 9.43 -1.20 12.07
N VAL A 70 8.58 -0.18 11.98
CA VAL A 70 8.44 0.87 13.01
C VAL A 70 7.04 0.72 13.62
N GLY A 71 6.98 0.38 14.91
CA GLY A 71 5.72 0.09 15.60
C GLY A 71 5.13 -1.29 15.25
N SER A 72 3.83 -1.46 15.50
CA SER A 72 3.10 -2.70 15.20
C SER A 72 2.63 -2.71 13.74
N VAL A 73 3.23 -3.55 12.91
CA VAL A 73 2.85 -3.72 11.50
C VAL A 73 1.38 -4.13 11.38
N GLY A 74 0.58 -3.34 10.66
CA GLY A 74 -0.86 -3.58 10.50
C GLY A 74 -1.71 -3.36 11.75
N GLY A 75 -1.17 -2.79 12.81
CA GLY A 75 -1.97 -2.31 13.95
C GLY A 75 -2.82 -1.11 13.54
N SER A 76 -4.02 -0.97 14.11
CA SER A 76 -4.78 0.28 13.97
C SER A 76 -3.94 1.44 14.49
N ASN A 77 -3.81 2.51 13.71
CA ASN A 77 -3.08 3.69 14.13
C ASN A 77 -3.66 4.20 15.46
N LEU A 78 -2.84 4.23 16.51
CA LEU A 78 -3.25 4.69 17.84
C LEU A 78 -3.65 6.17 17.85
N ASP A 79 -3.22 6.94 16.84
CA ASP A 79 -3.56 8.35 16.67
C ASP A 79 -4.94 8.56 16.01
N ILE A 80 -5.60 7.49 15.55
CA ILE A 80 -6.95 7.56 14.96
C ILE A 80 -7.99 7.21 16.02
N LYS A 81 -8.80 8.20 16.41
CA LYS A 81 -10.00 7.99 17.23
C LYS A 81 -11.08 7.28 16.40
N GLN A 82 -11.46 6.08 16.80
CA GLN A 82 -12.54 5.31 16.18
C GLN A 82 -13.76 5.34 17.09
N GLU A 83 -14.90 5.81 16.57
CA GLU A 83 -16.17 5.83 17.28
C GLU A 83 -17.19 4.95 16.56
N VAL A 84 -17.93 4.13 17.32
CA VAL A 84 -18.98 3.25 16.80
C VAL A 84 -20.32 3.77 17.32
N MET A 85 -21.23 4.09 16.41
CA MET A 85 -22.59 4.55 16.73
C MET A 85 -23.59 3.50 16.26
N ASP A 86 -24.45 3.05 17.18
CA ASP A 86 -25.57 2.17 16.82
C ASP A 86 -26.71 3.01 16.26
N VAL A 87 -27.13 2.70 15.03
CA VAL A 87 -28.10 3.49 14.28
C VAL A 87 -28.97 2.55 13.45
N GLU A 88 -30.29 2.68 13.58
CA GLU A 88 -31.23 1.95 12.74
C GLU A 88 -31.00 2.27 11.25
N GLY A 89 -31.18 1.27 10.36
CA GLY A 89 -30.84 1.41 8.94
C GLY A 89 -31.51 2.59 8.24
N ASN A 90 -32.74 2.93 8.63
CA ASN A 90 -33.52 4.08 8.14
C ASN A 90 -33.02 5.44 8.68
N GLN A 91 -32.29 5.46 9.80
CA GLN A 91 -31.82 6.68 10.47
C GLN A 91 -30.39 7.08 10.07
N LYS A 92 -29.62 6.20 9.42
CA LYS A 92 -28.22 6.46 9.02
C LYS A 92 -28.01 7.78 8.28
N ARG A 93 -28.94 8.14 7.39
CA ARG A 93 -28.87 9.41 6.65
C ARG A 93 -29.04 10.62 7.57
N SER A 94 -29.97 10.56 8.52
CA SER A 94 -30.22 11.65 9.46
C SER A 94 -29.00 11.87 10.36
N VAL A 95 -28.47 10.80 10.93
CA VAL A 95 -27.27 10.85 11.80
C VAL A 95 -26.06 11.35 11.02
N LEU A 96 -25.89 10.95 9.75
CA LEU A 96 -24.81 11.48 8.91
C LEU A 96 -24.92 13.00 8.70
N MET A 97 -26.11 13.54 8.49
CA MET A 97 -26.30 14.99 8.31
C MET A 97 -25.97 15.76 9.61
N GLU A 98 -26.32 15.19 10.76
CA GLU A 98 -25.93 15.72 12.08
C GLU A 98 -24.41 15.74 12.26
N ILE A 99 -23.71 14.65 11.91
CA ILE A 99 -22.23 14.57 11.95
C ILE A 99 -21.58 15.59 11.02
N LEU A 100 -22.15 15.81 9.83
CA LEU A 100 -21.65 16.78 8.85
C LEU A 100 -21.97 18.23 9.21
N GLY A 101 -22.69 18.49 10.31
CA GLY A 101 -23.09 19.83 10.73
C GLY A 101 -24.07 20.52 9.76
N GLN A 102 -24.74 19.74 8.92
CA GLN A 102 -25.79 20.22 8.01
C GLN A 102 -27.13 20.13 8.72
N SER A 103 -27.36 21.08 9.63
CA SER A 103 -28.62 21.30 10.33
C SER A 103 -29.56 22.20 9.53
#